data_AF-A0A4R0ZDZ3-F1
#
_entry.id   AF-A0A4R0ZDZ3-F1
#
_cell.length_a   1.000
_cell.length_b   1.000
_cell.length_c   1.000
_cell.angle_alpha   90.00
_cell.angle_beta   90.00
_cell.angle_gamma   90.00
#
_symmetry.space_group_name_H-M   'P 1'
#
loop_
_entity.id
_entity.type
_entity.pdbx_description
1 polymer ?
#
loop_
_entity_poly.entity_id
_entity_poly.type
_entity_poly.pdbx_seq_one_letter_code
_entity_poly.pdbx_strand_id
1 'polypeptide(L)'
;MIEKQERLKQMVENDRNVNRTALLLTFAILGIAFYFIFTQEIKVATFAVIIMATQLPSLYRAWHRMNLLLTFNDEARYQKFVRIEFGIVLANVILLGIFIAIAWSIEGSLVVFAIMLLALFIPFIFLSVWVNRKLELIDPEHVTNHELRTAHRDASKNRFK
;
A
#
# COMPACT_ATOMS: atom_id res chain seq x y z
N MET A 1 -24.42 -2.59 -13.39
CA MET A 1 -23.18 -3.02 -12.73
C MET A 1 -22.21 -3.49 -13.79
N ILE A 2 -20.92 -3.14 -13.67
CA ILE A 2 -19.87 -3.58 -14.61
C ILE A 2 -19.43 -5.00 -14.24
N GLU A 3 -19.24 -5.88 -15.22
CA GLU A 3 -18.73 -7.24 -14.99
C GLU A 3 -17.30 -7.25 -14.44
N LYS A 4 -16.97 -8.27 -13.66
CA LYS A 4 -15.67 -8.45 -12.99
C LYS A 4 -14.49 -8.46 -13.94
N GLN A 5 -14.63 -9.01 -15.15
CA GLN A 5 -13.54 -9.01 -16.14
C GLN A 5 -13.20 -7.58 -16.62
N GLU A 6 -14.23 -6.76 -16.87
CA GLU A 6 -14.05 -5.39 -17.29
C GLU A 6 -13.50 -4.52 -16.14
N ARG A 7 -13.97 -4.74 -14.91
CA ARG A 7 -13.39 -4.13 -13.70
C ARG A 7 -11.91 -4.47 -13.54
N LEU A 8 -11.54 -5.74 -13.72
CA LEU A 8 -10.15 -6.21 -13.61
C LEU A 8 -9.26 -5.53 -14.66
N LYS A 9 -9.74 -5.42 -15.90
CA LYS A 9 -9.02 -4.73 -16.99
C LYS A 9 -8.78 -3.25 -16.64
N GLN A 10 -9.80 -2.55 -16.17
CA GLN A 10 -9.70 -1.15 -15.75
C GLN A 10 -8.74 -0.98 -14.57
N MET A 11 -8.74 -1.91 -13.59
CA MET A 11 -7.80 -1.89 -12.46
C MET A 11 -6.36 -2.11 -12.90
N VAL A 12 -6.10 -3.06 -13.81
CA VAL A 12 -4.75 -3.31 -14.34
C VAL A 12 -4.22 -2.10 -15.12
N GLU A 13 -5.07 -1.46 -15.92
CA GLU A 13 -4.70 -0.27 -16.67
C GLU A 13 -4.41 0.93 -15.75
N ASN A 14 -5.27 1.17 -14.77
CA ASN A 14 -5.05 2.20 -13.75
C ASN A 14 -3.76 1.94 -12.97
N ASP A 15 -3.55 0.70 -12.50
CA ASP A 15 -2.33 0.32 -11.80
C ASP A 15 -1.08 0.57 -12.65
N ARG A 16 -1.11 0.29 -13.95
CA ARG A 16 0.03 0.54 -14.84
C ARG A 16 0.41 2.02 -14.87
N ASN A 17 -0.57 2.92 -14.93
CA ASN A 17 -0.34 4.35 -14.94
C ASN A 17 0.17 4.84 -13.58
N VAL A 18 -0.54 4.47 -12.51
CA VAL A 18 -0.21 4.86 -11.13
C VAL A 18 1.16 4.31 -10.71
N ASN A 19 1.53 3.10 -11.15
CA ASN A 19 2.79 2.46 -10.76
C ASN A 19 4.02 3.18 -11.34
N ARG A 20 3.89 3.87 -12.50
CA ARG A 20 4.98 4.72 -13.02
C ARG A 20 5.26 5.89 -12.08
N THR A 21 4.20 6.61 -11.66
CA THR A 21 4.32 7.72 -10.71
C THR A 21 4.79 7.25 -9.34
N ALA A 22 4.27 6.11 -8.87
CA ALA A 22 4.69 5.49 -7.62
C ALA A 22 6.18 5.13 -7.64
N LEU A 23 6.69 4.60 -8.76
CA LEU A 23 8.12 4.31 -8.91
C LEU A 23 8.98 5.58 -8.87
N LEU A 24 8.56 6.66 -9.53
CA LEU A 24 9.26 7.95 -9.46
C LEU A 24 9.33 8.47 -8.02
N LEU A 25 8.22 8.36 -7.26
CA LEU A 25 8.19 8.69 -5.84
C LEU A 25 9.15 7.80 -5.03
N THR A 26 9.17 6.48 -5.29
CA THR A 26 10.11 5.58 -4.64
C THR A 26 11.56 6.00 -4.90
N PHE A 27 11.93 6.27 -6.16
CA PHE A 27 13.30 6.68 -6.50
C PHE A 27 13.68 8.03 -5.89
N ALA A 28 12.75 9.00 -5.85
CA ALA A 28 12.99 10.29 -5.21
C ALA A 28 13.29 10.11 -3.71
N ILE A 29 12.50 9.30 -3.00
CA ILE A 29 12.70 9.06 -1.55
C ILE A 29 13.97 8.22 -1.30
N LEU A 30 14.27 7.24 -2.15
CA LEU A 30 15.52 6.48 -2.06
C LEU A 30 16.75 7.35 -2.34
N GLY A 31 16.67 8.34 -3.22
CA GLY A 31 17.73 9.33 -3.42
C GLY A 31 18.02 10.12 -2.13
N ILE A 32 16.98 10.49 -1.39
CA ILE A 32 17.12 11.11 -0.07
C ILE A 32 17.78 10.13 0.92
N ALA A 33 17.34 8.87 0.97
CA ALA A 33 17.96 7.85 1.82
C ALA A 33 19.45 7.67 1.50
N PHE A 34 19.81 7.65 0.22
CA PHE A 34 21.18 7.51 -0.25
C PHE A 34 22.05 8.68 0.22
N TYR A 35 21.55 9.91 0.14
CA TYR A 35 22.24 11.07 0.69
C TYR A 35 22.53 10.89 2.19
N PHE A 36 21.57 10.43 2.99
CA PHE A 36 21.77 10.15 4.41
C PHE A 36 22.80 9.04 4.66
N ILE A 37 22.79 7.96 3.87
CA ILE A 37 23.76 6.85 4.02
C ILE A 37 25.20 7.33 3.78
N PHE A 38 25.42 8.23 2.82
CA PHE A 38 26.76 8.70 2.47
C PHE A 38 27.27 9.85 3.33
N THR A 39 26.38 10.62 3.96
CA THR A 39 26.74 11.83 4.72
C THR A 39 26.63 11.66 6.23
N GLN A 40 25.92 10.63 6.71
CA GLN A 40 25.64 10.40 8.12
C GLN A 40 25.88 8.93 8.48
N GLU A 41 26.18 8.66 9.75
CA GLU A 41 26.14 7.28 10.26
C GLU A 41 24.73 6.69 10.13
N ILE A 42 24.66 5.38 9.86
CA ILE A 42 23.38 4.66 9.72
C ILE A 42 22.64 4.70 11.06
N LYS A 43 21.59 5.52 11.12
CA LYS A 43 20.75 5.73 12.30
C LYS A 43 19.28 5.38 11.99
N VAL A 44 18.44 5.51 13.00
CA VAL A 44 16.98 5.33 12.90
C VAL A 44 16.38 6.17 11.76
N ALA A 45 16.89 7.39 11.50
CA ALA A 45 16.45 8.21 10.36
C ALA A 45 16.66 7.54 9.01
N THR A 46 17.82 6.92 8.78
CA THR A 46 18.12 6.24 7.51
C THR A 46 17.12 5.12 7.25
N PHE A 47 16.83 4.31 8.28
CA PHE A 47 15.80 3.27 8.20
C PHE A 47 14.40 3.84 8.01
N ALA A 48 14.06 4.91 8.72
CA ALA A 48 12.78 5.59 8.56
C ALA A 48 12.54 6.07 7.12
N VAL A 49 13.53 6.70 6.49
CA VAL A 49 13.43 7.16 5.09
C VAL A 49 13.25 5.97 4.13
N ILE A 50 14.00 4.89 4.33
CA ILE A 50 13.86 3.66 3.51
C ILE A 50 12.47 3.07 3.63
N ILE A 51 11.93 2.96 4.86
CA ILE A 51 10.58 2.43 5.07
C ILE A 51 9.56 3.37 4.40
N MET A 52 9.69 4.68 4.56
CA MET A 52 8.80 5.67 3.92
C MET A 52 8.84 5.60 2.39
N ALA A 53 9.98 5.23 1.79
CA ALA A 53 10.11 4.99 0.35
C ALA A 53 9.20 3.87 -0.17
N THR A 54 8.78 2.96 0.73
CA THR A 54 7.83 1.90 0.41
C THR A 54 6.39 2.29 0.74
N GLN A 55 6.18 3.01 1.84
CA GLN A 55 4.84 3.29 2.35
C GLN A 55 4.12 4.42 1.61
N LEU A 56 4.79 5.52 1.27
CA LEU A 56 4.14 6.63 0.56
C LEU A 56 3.66 6.23 -0.85
N PRO A 57 4.46 5.52 -1.66
CA PRO A 57 3.99 5.00 -2.96
C PRO A 57 2.90 3.93 -2.82
N SER A 58 2.90 3.17 -1.71
CA SER A 58 1.81 2.24 -1.39
C SER A 58 0.50 2.98 -1.10
N LEU A 59 0.55 4.03 -0.27
CA LEU A 59 -0.59 4.88 0.04
C LEU A 59 -1.17 5.56 -1.21
N TYR A 60 -0.31 6.09 -2.07
CA TYR A 60 -0.71 6.68 -3.33
C TYR A 60 -1.44 5.67 -4.24
N ARG A 61 -0.92 4.44 -4.35
CA ARG A 61 -1.60 3.35 -5.07
C ARG A 61 -2.94 2.99 -4.44
N ALA A 62 -3.00 2.88 -3.11
CA ALA A 62 -4.23 2.57 -2.39
C ALA A 62 -5.30 3.65 -2.57
N TRP A 63 -4.92 4.93 -2.58
CA TRP A 63 -5.83 6.05 -2.86
C TRP A 63 -6.45 5.94 -4.25
N HIS A 64 -5.62 5.74 -5.28
CA HIS A 64 -6.12 5.60 -6.65
C HIS A 64 -7.01 4.37 -6.81
N ARG A 65 -6.65 3.24 -6.18
CA ARG A 65 -7.48 2.04 -6.15
C ARG A 65 -8.82 2.29 -5.48
N MET A 66 -8.85 2.98 -4.34
CA MET A 66 -10.08 3.36 -3.65
C MET A 66 -11.00 4.15 -4.58
N ASN A 67 -10.49 5.22 -5.20
CA ASN A 67 -11.31 6.05 -6.09
C ASN A 67 -11.89 5.25 -7.25
N LEU A 68 -11.10 4.35 -7.85
CA LEU A 68 -11.59 3.49 -8.94
C LEU A 68 -12.65 2.50 -8.43
N LEU A 69 -12.41 1.82 -7.31
CA LEU A 69 -13.37 0.87 -6.73
C LEU A 69 -14.71 1.52 -6.40
N LEU A 70 -14.70 2.77 -5.92
CA LEU A 70 -15.92 3.53 -5.63
C LEU A 70 -16.76 3.81 -6.88
N THR A 71 -16.18 3.78 -8.09
CA THR A 71 -16.94 3.97 -9.36
C THR A 71 -17.66 2.69 -9.83
N PHE A 72 -17.28 1.53 -9.29
CA PHE A 72 -17.80 0.25 -9.79
C PHE A 72 -19.14 -0.16 -9.16
N ASN A 73 -19.43 0.34 -7.96
CA ASN A 73 -20.61 -0.02 -7.20
C ASN A 73 -21.03 1.12 -6.26
N ASP A 74 -22.29 1.56 -6.41
CA ASP A 74 -22.90 2.66 -5.66
C ASP A 74 -23.50 2.22 -4.31
N GLU A 75 -23.48 0.92 -4.00
CA GLU A 75 -24.00 0.40 -2.74
C GLU A 75 -23.23 0.99 -1.54
N ALA A 76 -23.96 1.67 -0.65
CA ALA A 76 -23.37 2.37 0.49
C ALA A 76 -22.53 1.45 1.40
N ARG A 77 -22.95 0.19 1.55
CA ARG A 77 -22.22 -0.80 2.35
C ARG A 77 -20.88 -1.13 1.70
N TYR A 78 -20.87 -1.40 0.40
CA TYR A 78 -19.64 -1.64 -0.35
C TYR A 78 -18.69 -0.43 -0.28
N GLN A 79 -19.20 0.78 -0.57
CA GLN A 79 -18.39 1.99 -0.53
C GLN A 79 -17.78 2.25 0.84
N LYS A 80 -18.51 1.97 1.93
CA LYS A 80 -17.98 2.04 3.30
C LYS A 80 -16.80 1.11 3.49
N PHE A 81 -16.89 -0.15 3.06
CA PHE A 81 -15.79 -1.11 3.20
C PHE A 81 -14.59 -0.77 2.30
N VAL A 82 -14.81 -0.23 1.09
CA VAL A 82 -13.73 0.27 0.23
C VAL A 82 -12.97 1.42 0.91
N ARG A 83 -13.69 2.36 1.55
CA ARG A 83 -13.06 3.44 2.32
C ARG A 83 -12.35 2.92 3.57
N ILE A 84 -12.86 1.87 4.22
CA ILE A 84 -12.18 1.21 5.34
C ILE A 84 -10.88 0.54 4.86
N GLU A 85 -10.88 -0.14 3.71
CA GLU A 85 -9.67 -0.74 3.12
C GLU A 85 -8.57 0.31 2.95
N PHE A 86 -8.91 1.46 2.36
CA PHE A 86 -7.99 2.59 2.25
C PHE A 86 -7.60 3.17 3.62
N GLY A 87 -8.56 3.33 4.53
CA GLY A 87 -8.34 3.84 5.88
C GLY A 87 -7.36 3.00 6.68
N ILE A 88 -7.33 1.68 6.47
CA ILE A 88 -6.33 0.77 7.07
C ILE A 88 -4.93 1.10 6.56
N VAL A 89 -4.76 1.31 5.24
CA VAL A 89 -3.45 1.69 4.67
C VAL A 89 -3.02 3.06 5.21
N LEU A 90 -3.94 4.04 5.22
CA LEU A 90 -3.67 5.37 5.75
C LEU A 90 -3.27 5.35 7.23
N ALA A 91 -4.02 4.61 8.06
CA ALA A 91 -3.72 4.45 9.48
C ALA A 91 -2.37 3.79 9.72
N ASN A 92 -1.97 2.81 8.89
CA ASN A 92 -0.64 2.21 8.95
C ASN A 92 0.47 3.26 8.73
N VAL A 93 0.34 4.08 7.69
CA VAL A 93 1.32 5.14 7.39
C VAL A 93 1.39 6.19 8.50
N ILE A 94 0.25 6.62 9.03
CA ILE A 94 0.20 7.60 10.14
C ILE A 94 0.85 7.03 11.40
N LEU A 95 0.48 5.80 11.79
CA LEU A 95 1.07 5.16 12.96
C LEU A 95 2.57 4.95 12.79
N LEU A 96 3.02 4.52 11.61
CA LEU A 96 4.45 4.41 11.32
C LEU A 96 5.17 5.75 11.51
N GLY A 97 4.60 6.85 11.03
CA GLY A 97 5.16 8.20 11.23
C GLY A 97 5.29 8.55 12.72
N ILE A 98 4.26 8.24 13.53
CA ILE A 98 4.30 8.40 14.98
C ILE A 98 5.40 7.53 15.60
N PHE A 99 5.52 6.27 15.20
CA PHE A 99 6.56 5.37 15.71
C PHE A 99 7.97 5.83 15.38
N ILE A 100 8.19 6.34 14.17
CA ILE A 100 9.47 6.93 13.78
C ILE A 100 9.79 8.14 14.66
N ALA A 101 8.83 9.03 14.90
CA ALA A 101 9.02 10.21 15.75
C ALA A 101 9.33 9.83 17.21
N ILE A 102 8.63 8.82 17.76
CA ILE A 102 8.93 8.29 19.09
C ILE A 102 10.32 7.69 19.15
N ALA A 103 10.67 6.83 18.19
CA ALA A 103 11.98 6.17 18.12
C ALA A 103 13.14 7.17 18.03
N TRP A 104 12.92 8.28 17.31
CA TRP A 104 13.85 9.40 17.25
C TRP A 104 14.03 10.09 18.61
N SER A 105 12.94 10.27 19.37
CA SER A 105 12.96 10.98 20.64
C SER A 105 13.58 10.18 21.80
N ILE A 106 13.51 8.85 21.76
CA ILE A 106 13.92 8.00 22.89
C ILE A 106 15.33 7.40 22.71
N GLU A 107 16.05 7.78 21.65
CA GLU A 107 17.33 7.17 21.24
C GLU A 107 17.30 5.64 21.33
N GLY A 108 16.17 5.07 20.89
CA GLY A 108 15.85 3.67 21.10
C GLY A 108 16.78 2.75 20.33
N SER A 109 17.07 1.58 20.91
CA SER A 109 17.78 0.51 20.22
C SER A 109 17.07 0.13 18.92
N LEU A 110 17.84 -0.13 17.85
CA LEU A 110 17.33 -0.64 16.57
C LEU A 110 16.50 -1.92 16.73
N VAL A 111 16.83 -2.75 17.73
CA VAL A 111 16.07 -3.98 18.04
C VAL A 111 14.66 -3.65 18.52
N VAL A 112 14.52 -2.65 19.38
CA VAL A 112 13.20 -2.20 19.87
C VAL A 112 12.39 -1.63 18.71
N PHE A 113 13.00 -0.82 17.85
CA PHE A 113 12.36 -0.30 16.65
C PHE A 113 11.86 -1.42 15.71
N ALA A 114 12.67 -2.45 15.48
CA ALA A 114 12.28 -3.61 14.66
C ALA A 114 11.09 -4.39 15.26
N ILE A 115 11.09 -4.61 16.58
CA ILE A 115 9.98 -5.27 17.29
C ILE A 115 8.69 -4.46 17.15
N MET A 116 8.77 -3.14 17.33
CA MET A 116 7.62 -2.23 17.18
C MET A 116 7.06 -2.25 15.76
N LEU A 117 7.91 -2.29 14.74
CA LEU A 117 7.48 -2.43 13.35
C LEU A 117 6.73 -3.74 13.11
N LEU A 118 7.23 -4.87 13.61
CA LEU A 118 6.54 -6.15 13.47
C LEU A 118 5.17 -6.13 14.17
N ALA A 119 5.13 -5.60 15.40
CA ALA A 119 3.89 -5.45 16.15
C ALA A 119 2.88 -4.53 15.42
N LEU A 120 3.36 -3.54 14.65
CA LEU A 120 2.52 -2.69 13.82
C LEU A 120 2.03 -3.40 12.55
N PHE A 121 2.90 -4.07 11.79
CA PHE A 121 2.50 -4.62 10.49
C PHE A 121 1.58 -5.83 10.60
N ILE A 122 1.79 -6.70 11.60
CA ILE A 122 1.06 -7.96 11.72
C ILE A 122 -0.47 -7.74 11.80
N PRO A 123 -1.02 -6.92 12.73
CA PRO A 123 -2.45 -6.68 12.82
C PRO A 123 -3.06 -6.10 11.53
N PHE A 124 -2.32 -5.21 10.85
CA PHE A 124 -2.79 -4.57 9.62
C PHE A 124 -2.90 -5.55 8.45
N ILE A 125 -2.01 -6.54 8.38
CA ILE A 125 -2.12 -7.62 7.39
C ILE A 125 -3.41 -8.41 7.61
N PHE A 126 -3.70 -8.81 8.85
CA PHE A 126 -4.94 -9.54 9.17
C PHE A 126 -6.18 -8.70 8.86
N LEU A 127 -6.17 -7.41 9.21
CA LEU A 127 -7.29 -6.50 8.97
C LEU A 127 -7.55 -6.29 7.47
N SER A 128 -6.49 -6.17 6.67
CA SER A 128 -6.57 -6.08 5.20
C SER A 128 -7.20 -7.33 4.58
N VAL A 129 -6.76 -8.52 5.00
CA VAL A 129 -7.35 -9.80 4.54
C VAL A 129 -8.82 -9.90 4.94
N TRP A 130 -9.15 -9.49 6.17
CA TRP A 130 -10.53 -9.52 6.66
C TRP A 130 -11.44 -8.58 5.87
N VAL A 131 -11.00 -7.34 5.57
CA VAL A 131 -11.79 -6.40 4.76
C VAL A 131 -11.96 -6.90 3.33
N ASN A 132 -10.91 -7.44 2.70
CA ASN A 132 -11.01 -7.99 1.35
C ASN A 132 -12.05 -9.13 1.29
N ARG A 133 -12.09 -10.02 2.29
CA ARG A 133 -13.12 -11.06 2.41
C ARG A 133 -14.52 -10.47 2.58
N LYS A 134 -14.66 -9.37 3.34
CA LYS A 134 -15.96 -8.69 3.51
C LYS A 134 -16.44 -8.03 2.22
N LEU A 135 -15.53 -7.43 1.44
CA LEU A 135 -15.86 -6.84 0.15
C LEU A 135 -16.35 -7.88 -0.86
N GLU A 136 -15.68 -9.03 -0.92
CA GLU A 136 -16.08 -10.17 -1.78
C GLU A 136 -17.46 -10.73 -1.41
N LEU A 137 -17.81 -10.74 -0.12
CA LEU A 137 -19.14 -11.17 0.34
C LEU A 137 -20.25 -10.15 0.04
N ILE A 138 -19.92 -8.86 -0.11
CA ILE A 138 -20.88 -7.80 -0.42
C ILE A 138 -21.09 -7.71 -1.92
N ASP A 139 -20.01 -7.73 -2.69
CA ASP A 139 -20.02 -7.64 -4.14
C ASP A 139 -19.24 -8.85 -4.73
N PRO A 140 -19.93 -9.86 -5.28
CA PRO A 140 -19.29 -11.01 -5.93
C PRO A 140 -18.40 -10.62 -7.12
N GLU A 141 -18.71 -9.49 -7.75
CA GLU A 141 -17.94 -8.92 -8.87
C GLU A 141 -16.76 -8.05 -8.37
N HIS A 142 -16.52 -7.98 -7.06
CA HIS A 142 -15.36 -7.30 -6.50
C HIS A 142 -14.07 -8.00 -6.94
N VAL A 143 -13.12 -7.20 -7.42
CA VAL A 143 -11.80 -7.68 -7.83
C VAL A 143 -10.89 -7.75 -6.61
N THR A 144 -10.55 -8.97 -6.22
CA THR A 144 -9.70 -9.20 -5.06
C THR A 144 -8.24 -8.88 -5.35
N ASN A 145 -7.48 -8.59 -4.29
CA ASN A 145 -6.03 -8.40 -4.40
C ASN A 145 -5.30 -9.60 -5.03
N HIS A 146 -5.81 -10.82 -4.82
CA HIS A 146 -5.23 -12.04 -5.39
C HIS A 146 -5.41 -12.09 -6.92
N GLU A 147 -6.61 -11.81 -7.41
CA GLU A 147 -6.93 -11.79 -8.84
C GLU A 147 -6.13 -10.71 -9.57
N LEU A 148 -6.05 -9.52 -8.99
CA LEU A 148 -5.27 -8.41 -9.55
C LEU A 148 -3.79 -8.77 -9.66
N ARG A 149 -3.21 -9.41 -8.63
CA ARG A 149 -1.82 -9.88 -8.66
C ARG A 149 -1.59 -10.94 -9.73
N THR A 150 -2.55 -11.83 -9.92
CA THR A 150 -2.48 -12.90 -10.93
C THR A 150 -2.55 -12.31 -12.34
N ALA A 151 -3.46 -11.36 -12.56
CA ALA A 151 -3.58 -10.64 -13.83
C ALA A 151 -2.29 -9.87 -14.20
N HIS A 152 -1.64 -9.22 -13.24
CA HIS A 152 -0.33 -8.57 -13.46
C HIS A 152 0.76 -9.57 -13.85
N ARG A 153 0.75 -10.77 -13.24
CA ARG A 153 1.71 -11.84 -13.57
C ARG A 153 1.49 -12.41 -14.96
N ASP A 154 0.25 -12.55 -15.40
CA ASP A 154 -0.05 -13.06 -16.74
C ASP A 154 0.19 -12.00 -17.82
N ALA A 155 -0.14 -10.75 -17.53
CA ALA A 155 0.17 -9.61 -18.39
C ALA A 155 1.68 -9.41 -18.59
N SER A 156 2.51 -9.72 -17.59
CA SER A 156 3.97 -9.65 -17.72
C SER A 156 4.52 -10.80 -18.56
N LYS A 157 4.05 -12.04 -18.35
CA LYS A 157 4.44 -13.21 -19.17
C LYS A 157 4.16 -13.03 -20.66
N ASN A 158 3.02 -12.45 -21.01
CA ASN A 158 2.62 -12.23 -22.40
C ASN A 158 3.42 -11.11 -23.10
N ARG A 159 4.18 -10.29 -22.37
CA ARG A 159 5.10 -9.29 -22.97
C ARG A 159 6.48 -9.83 -23.33
N PHE A 160 6.84 -11.00 -22.83
CA PHE A 160 8.13 -11.65 -23.07
C PHE A 160 8.04 -12.83 -24.06
N LYS A 161 6.88 -12.99 -24.71
CA LYS A 161 6.68 -13.86 -25.88
C LYS A 161 6.58 -12.99 -27.12
#